data_AF-A0A9E6CT75-F1
#
_entry.id   AF-A0A9E6CT75-F1
#
_cell.length_a   1.000
_cell.length_b   1.000
_cell.length_c   1.000
_cell.angle_alpha   90.00
_cell.angle_beta   90.00
_cell.angle_gamma   90.00
#
_symmetry.space_group_name_H-M   'P 1'
#
loop_
_entity.id
_entity.type
_entity.pdbx_description
1 polymer ?
#
loop_
_entity_poly.entity_id
_entity_poly.type
_entity_poly.pdbx_seq_one_letter_code
_entity_poly.pdbx_strand_id
1 'polypeptide(L)'
;MSTTSRLLRGQRSRFAIVPLGALFIGAFSLALFVIPMRTWTKQRTIVAQRNEQFLAYEDINDSAQDDVDALKTPQGAQEAIRSQLGYLLLTEKRVPLLDLPNASSVLPNRWPYTLVTSILQIRSTQAVRNTGVGILDPLQP
;
A
#
# COMPACT_ATOMS: atom_id res chain seq x y z
N MET A 1 -55.38 74.07 24.01
CA MET A 1 -54.88 72.97 24.85
C MET A 1 -55.25 71.66 24.17
N SER A 2 -54.25 70.76 24.04
CA SER A 2 -54.36 69.33 23.73
C SER A 2 -54.62 68.88 22.28
N THR A 3 -53.50 68.64 21.59
CA THR A 3 -53.11 67.39 20.89
C THR A 3 -54.14 66.64 20.05
N THR A 4 -53.94 66.60 18.73
CA THR A 4 -54.40 65.48 17.89
C THR A 4 -53.40 65.22 16.77
N SER A 5 -52.37 64.42 17.06
CA SER A 5 -51.52 63.77 16.07
C SER A 5 -52.06 62.36 15.81
N ARG A 6 -53.11 62.25 14.99
CA ARG A 6 -53.65 60.96 14.53
C ARG A 6 -52.72 60.36 13.45
N LEU A 7 -51.98 59.34 13.86
CA LEU A 7 -51.85 58.04 13.18
C LEU A 7 -51.90 58.07 11.64
N LEU A 8 -50.79 58.46 11.00
CA LEU A 8 -50.53 58.16 9.58
C LEU A 8 -49.21 57.42 9.45
N ARG A 9 -49.19 56.15 9.87
CA ARG A 9 -48.04 55.26 9.60
C ARG A 9 -48.52 53.82 9.51
N GLY A 10 -48.86 53.36 8.31
CA GLY A 10 -49.30 51.96 8.16
C GLY A 10 -49.38 51.37 6.76
N GLN A 11 -49.40 52.18 5.69
CA GLN A 11 -49.77 51.63 4.37
C GLN A 11 -48.64 51.59 3.32
N ARG A 12 -47.53 52.31 3.54
CA ARG A 12 -46.41 52.36 2.57
C ARG A 12 -45.33 51.29 2.77
N SER A 13 -45.32 50.56 3.90
CA SER A 13 -44.35 49.46 4.12
C SER A 13 -44.73 48.17 3.40
N ARG A 14 -46.02 47.96 3.07
CA ARG A 14 -46.51 46.74 2.42
C ARG A 14 -45.94 46.55 1.02
N PHE A 15 -45.71 47.65 0.29
CA PHE A 15 -45.12 47.60 -1.06
C PHE A 15 -43.62 47.26 -1.08
N ALA A 16 -42.89 47.48 0.02
CA ALA A 16 -41.49 47.05 0.15
C ALA A 16 -41.37 45.59 0.62
N ILE A 17 -42.34 45.10 1.41
CA ILE A 17 -42.31 43.74 1.98
C ILE A 17 -42.72 42.67 0.95
N VAL A 18 -43.66 42.97 0.05
CA VAL A 18 -44.14 42.03 -0.98
C VAL A 18 -43.03 41.52 -1.91
N PRO A 19 -42.20 42.37 -2.56
CA PRO A 19 -41.13 41.87 -3.43
C PRO A 19 -40.05 41.11 -2.65
N LEU A 20 -39.80 41.51 -1.40
CA LEU A 20 -38.82 40.85 -0.53
C LEU A 20 -39.29 39.44 -0.14
N GLY A 21 -40.58 39.27 0.18
CA GLY A 21 -41.17 37.97 0.47
C GLY A 21 -41.16 37.03 -0.75
N ALA A 22 -41.46 37.55 -1.94
CA ALA A 22 -41.42 36.78 -3.17
C ALA A 22 -40.01 36.28 -3.52
N LEU A 23 -38.99 37.12 -3.35
CA LEU A 23 -37.59 36.71 -3.50
C LEU A 23 -37.19 35.64 -2.50
N PHE A 24 -37.62 35.76 -1.25
CA PHE A 24 -37.30 34.80 -0.21
C PHE A 24 -37.92 33.42 -0.49
N ILE A 25 -39.19 33.39 -0.90
CA ILE A 25 -39.89 32.16 -1.29
C ILE A 25 -39.23 31.54 -2.53
N GLY A 26 -38.91 32.35 -3.54
CA GLY A 26 -38.22 31.87 -4.75
C GLY A 26 -36.84 31.27 -4.44
N ALA A 27 -36.05 31.93 -3.60
CA ALA A 27 -34.75 31.44 -3.15
C ALA A 27 -34.88 30.15 -2.31
N PHE A 28 -35.91 30.06 -1.46
CA PHE A 28 -36.18 28.88 -0.65
C PHE A 28 -36.60 27.68 -1.51
N SER A 29 -37.50 27.89 -2.48
CA SER A 29 -37.87 26.86 -3.46
C SER A 29 -36.69 26.40 -4.30
N LEU A 30 -35.83 27.32 -4.75
CA LEU A 30 -34.58 26.98 -5.44
C LEU A 30 -33.64 26.18 -4.55
N ALA A 31 -33.45 26.57 -3.30
CA ALA A 31 -32.58 25.85 -2.36
C ALA A 31 -33.09 24.42 -2.10
N LEU A 32 -34.40 24.26 -1.89
CA LEU A 32 -35.03 22.96 -1.68
C LEU A 32 -34.95 22.03 -2.90
N PHE A 33 -34.76 22.56 -4.11
CA PHE A 33 -34.65 21.74 -5.32
C PHE A 33 -33.20 21.52 -5.77
N VAL A 34 -32.35 22.55 -5.69
CA VAL A 34 -30.96 22.51 -6.15
C VAL A 34 -30.08 21.67 -5.23
N ILE A 35 -30.27 21.76 -3.91
CA ILE A 35 -29.51 20.98 -2.92
C ILE A 35 -29.70 19.47 -3.17
N PRO A 36 -30.91 18.90 -3.15
CA PRO A 36 -31.09 17.45 -3.36
C PRO A 36 -30.60 16.98 -4.73
N MET A 37 -30.75 17.78 -5.80
CA MET A 37 -30.25 17.40 -7.14
C MET A 37 -28.71 17.35 -7.19
N ARG A 38 -28.03 18.30 -6.53
CA ARG A 38 -26.56 18.28 -6.37
C ARG A 38 -26.12 17.12 -5.47
N THR A 39 -26.89 16.79 -4.45
CA THR A 39 -26.58 15.66 -3.55
C THR A 39 -26.75 14.32 -4.26
N TRP A 40 -27.79 14.15 -5.08
CA TRP A 40 -28.03 12.92 -5.84
C TRP A 40 -26.92 12.61 -6.85
N THR A 41 -26.44 13.63 -7.56
CA THR A 41 -25.31 13.50 -8.50
C THR A 41 -24.00 13.17 -7.77
N LYS A 42 -23.71 13.84 -6.65
CA LYS A 42 -22.52 13.55 -5.82
C LYS A 42 -22.58 12.19 -5.13
N GLN A 43 -23.75 11.76 -4.67
CA GLN A 43 -23.92 10.44 -4.06
C GLN A 43 -23.68 9.32 -5.06
N ARG A 44 -24.15 9.46 -6.31
CA ARG A 44 -23.86 8.47 -7.37
C ARG A 44 -22.36 8.31 -7.65
N THR A 45 -21.61 9.41 -7.72
CA THR A 45 -20.16 9.34 -7.92
C THR A 45 -19.43 8.74 -6.73
N ILE A 46 -19.87 9.05 -5.51
CA ILE A 46 -19.28 8.46 -4.28
C ILE A 46 -19.60 6.96 -4.22
N VAL A 47 -20.82 6.54 -4.53
CA VAL A 47 -21.19 5.11 -4.55
C VAL A 47 -20.39 4.34 -5.60
N ALA A 48 -20.21 4.90 -6.81
CA ALA A 48 -19.38 4.28 -7.84
C ALA A 48 -17.91 4.13 -7.41
N GLN A 49 -17.33 5.19 -6.84
CA GLN A 49 -15.96 5.18 -6.33
C GLN A 49 -15.76 4.21 -5.16
N ARG A 50 -16.74 4.10 -4.26
CA ARG A 50 -16.70 3.14 -3.16
C ARG A 50 -16.81 1.70 -3.65
N ASN A 51 -17.65 1.44 -4.65
CA ASN A 51 -17.79 0.09 -5.23
C ASN A 51 -16.49 -0.40 -5.88
N GLU A 52 -15.79 0.49 -6.60
CA GLU A 52 -14.48 0.19 -7.19
C GLU A 52 -13.42 -0.11 -6.10
N GLN A 53 -13.43 0.65 -5.00
CA GLN A 53 -12.56 0.39 -3.86
C GLN A 53 -12.85 -0.96 -3.20
N PHE A 54 -14.14 -1.33 -3.04
CA PHE A 54 -14.50 -2.62 -2.44
C PHE A 54 -14.04 -3.81 -3.29
N LEU A 55 -14.19 -3.73 -4.62
CA LEU A 55 -13.69 -4.77 -5.52
C LEU A 55 -12.17 -4.94 -5.43
N ALA A 56 -11.43 -3.84 -5.31
CA ALA A 56 -9.97 -3.89 -5.13
C ALA A 56 -9.57 -4.50 -3.78
N TYR A 57 -10.33 -4.25 -2.70
CA TYR A 57 -10.06 -4.86 -1.39
C TYR A 57 -10.39 -6.35 -1.35
N GLU A 58 -11.43 -6.78 -2.07
CA GLU A 58 -11.80 -8.18 -2.21
C GLU A 58 -10.69 -8.97 -2.91
N ASP A 59 -10.20 -8.49 -4.05
CA ASP A 59 -9.10 -9.10 -4.82
C ASP A 59 -7.81 -9.27 -3.99
N ILE A 60 -7.42 -8.23 -3.24
CA ILE A 60 -6.25 -8.29 -2.34
C ILE A 60 -6.47 -9.30 -1.22
N ASN A 61 -7.66 -9.34 -0.65
CA ASN A 61 -7.98 -10.23 0.45
C ASN A 61 -8.04 -11.70 0.00
N ASP A 62 -8.50 -11.96 -1.21
CA ASP A 62 -8.52 -13.29 -1.81
C ASP A 62 -7.10 -13.76 -2.10
N SER A 63 -6.27 -12.92 -2.74
CA SER A 63 -4.86 -13.21 -2.98
C SER A 63 -4.08 -13.46 -1.67
N ALA A 64 -4.35 -12.69 -0.61
CA ALA A 64 -3.71 -12.89 0.68
C ALA A 64 -4.16 -14.19 1.37
N GLN A 65 -5.41 -14.60 1.19
CA GLN A 65 -5.91 -15.88 1.70
C GLN A 65 -5.29 -17.07 0.96
N ASP A 66 -5.16 -16.98 -0.37
CA ASP A 66 -4.48 -18.00 -1.18
C ASP A 66 -3.03 -18.19 -0.74
N ASP A 67 -2.31 -17.10 -0.50
CA ASP A 67 -0.95 -17.14 0.04
C ASP A 67 -0.94 -17.81 1.43
N VAL A 68 -1.81 -17.39 2.34
CA VAL A 68 -1.90 -17.98 3.68
C VAL A 68 -2.18 -19.48 3.62
N ASP A 69 -3.08 -19.92 2.75
CA ASP A 69 -3.42 -21.33 2.61
C ASP A 69 -2.28 -22.13 1.97
N ALA A 70 -1.56 -21.55 1.00
CA ALA A 70 -0.32 -22.13 0.49
C ALA A 70 0.74 -22.27 1.60
N LEU A 71 0.96 -21.23 2.40
CA LEU A 71 1.92 -21.19 3.50
C LEU A 71 1.58 -22.14 4.66
N LYS A 72 0.30 -22.49 4.87
CA LYS A 72 -0.11 -23.50 5.86
C LYS A 72 0.33 -24.91 5.47
N THR A 73 0.52 -25.18 4.18
CA THR A 73 1.00 -26.49 3.74
C THR A 73 2.50 -26.64 3.99
N PRO A 74 3.00 -27.83 4.39
CA PRO A 74 4.44 -28.04 4.58
C PRO A 74 5.27 -27.78 3.32
N GLN A 75 4.70 -28.11 2.14
CA GLN A 75 5.35 -27.90 0.85
C GLN A 75 5.37 -26.41 0.46
N GLY A 76 4.26 -25.68 0.65
CA GLY A 76 4.20 -24.25 0.34
C GLY A 76 5.06 -23.40 1.26
N ALA A 77 5.16 -23.74 2.55
CA ALA A 77 6.11 -23.11 3.46
C ALA A 77 7.57 -23.30 3.01
N GLN A 78 7.93 -24.52 2.58
CA GLN A 78 9.26 -24.83 2.08
C GLN A 78 9.59 -24.06 0.79
N GLU A 79 8.64 -23.96 -0.13
CA GLU A 79 8.81 -23.21 -1.37
C GLU A 79 8.86 -21.69 -1.13
N ALA A 80 8.09 -21.17 -0.18
CA ALA A 80 8.15 -19.77 0.25
C ALA A 80 9.51 -19.45 0.88
N ILE A 81 10.04 -20.31 1.73
CA ILE A 81 11.39 -20.18 2.30
C ILE A 81 12.45 -20.20 1.20
N ARG A 82 12.32 -21.09 0.21
CA ARG A 82 13.24 -21.17 -0.93
C ARG A 82 13.22 -19.88 -1.77
N SER A 83 12.04 -19.42 -2.15
CA SER A 83 11.85 -18.28 -3.06
C SER A 83 12.12 -16.93 -2.40
N GLN A 84 11.62 -16.72 -1.17
CA GLN A 84 11.68 -15.42 -0.49
C GLN A 84 12.98 -15.25 0.30
N LEU A 85 13.48 -16.30 0.95
CA LEU A 85 14.67 -16.22 1.81
C LEU A 85 15.93 -16.79 1.13
N GLY A 86 15.80 -17.41 -0.04
CA GLY A 86 16.93 -17.95 -0.81
C GLY A 86 17.61 -19.15 -0.16
N TYR A 87 16.95 -19.78 0.83
CA TYR A 87 17.42 -21.00 1.48
C TYR A 87 17.30 -22.20 0.54
N LEU A 88 18.26 -23.10 0.62
CA LEU A 88 18.30 -24.35 -0.12
C LEU A 88 18.11 -25.50 0.87
N LEU A 89 17.54 -26.61 0.40
CA LEU A 89 17.47 -27.83 1.19
C LEU A 89 18.89 -28.37 1.43
N LEU A 90 19.07 -29.12 2.52
CA LEU A 90 20.36 -29.72 2.90
C LEU A 90 20.98 -30.60 1.79
N THR A 91 20.13 -31.20 0.95
CA THR A 91 20.52 -32.07 -0.17
C THR A 91 20.69 -31.30 -1.48
N GLU A 92 20.42 -30.00 -1.51
CA GLU A 92 20.40 -29.16 -2.70
C GLU A 92 21.62 -28.22 -2.71
N LYS A 93 22.49 -28.37 -3.72
CA LYS A 93 23.68 -27.52 -3.91
C LYS A 93 23.48 -26.60 -5.10
N ARG A 94 23.91 -25.34 -4.98
CA ARG A 94 23.98 -24.43 -6.15
C ARG A 94 25.00 -24.99 -7.13
N VAL A 95 24.53 -25.41 -8.30
CA VAL A 95 25.41 -25.81 -9.41
C VAL A 95 25.68 -24.55 -10.24
N PRO A 96 26.94 -24.09 -10.34
CA PRO A 96 27.26 -22.98 -11.23
C PRO A 96 27.02 -23.42 -12.69
N LEU A 97 26.34 -22.57 -13.47
CA LEU A 97 26.08 -22.80 -14.90
C LEU A 97 27.35 -22.68 -15.75
N LEU A 98 28.40 -22.08 -15.21
CA LEU A 98 29.70 -21.95 -15.86
C LEU A 98 30.67 -22.93 -15.21
N ASP A 99 31.43 -23.63 -16.05
CA ASP A 99 32.61 -24.35 -15.60
C ASP A 99 33.53 -23.38 -14.84
N LEU A 100 34.07 -23.86 -13.72
CA LEU A 100 35.02 -23.09 -12.95
C LEU A 100 36.20 -22.76 -13.88
N PRO A 101 36.48 -21.47 -14.17
CA PRO A 101 37.54 -21.14 -15.10
C PRO A 101 38.84 -21.75 -14.58
N ASN A 102 39.60 -22.39 -15.47
CA ASN A 102 40.90 -23.01 -15.20
C ASN A 102 42.00 -21.96 -14.95
N ALA A 103 41.64 -20.87 -14.28
CA ALA A 103 42.57 -19.84 -13.86
C ALA A 103 43.55 -20.44 -12.84
N SER A 104 44.84 -20.28 -13.09
CA SER A 104 45.86 -20.63 -12.10
C SER A 104 45.58 -19.83 -10.82
N SER A 105 45.34 -20.54 -9.72
CA SER A 105 45.12 -19.97 -8.39
C SER A 105 46.39 -19.40 -7.76
N VAL A 106 47.53 -19.53 -8.45
CA VAL A 106 48.83 -19.06 -7.98
C VAL A 106 49.04 -17.62 -8.42
N LEU A 107 48.73 -16.70 -7.51
CA LEU A 107 49.03 -15.29 -7.68
C LEU A 107 50.51 -15.01 -7.33
N PRO A 108 51.18 -14.08 -8.04
CA PRO A 108 52.55 -13.73 -7.73
C PRO A 108 52.73 -13.10 -6.34
N ASN A 109 53.83 -13.41 -5.66
CA ASN A 109 54.16 -12.78 -4.36
C ASN A 109 54.80 -11.39 -4.53
N ARG A 110 54.07 -10.45 -5.15
CA ARG A 110 54.48 -9.06 -5.34
C ARG A 110 53.27 -8.15 -5.27
N TRP A 111 53.46 -6.88 -4.90
CA TRP A 111 52.39 -5.89 -4.91
C TRP A 111 51.74 -5.80 -6.31
N PRO A 112 50.41 -5.73 -6.44
CA PRO A 112 49.37 -5.66 -5.40
C PRO A 112 48.78 -7.01 -4.95
N TYR A 113 49.32 -8.12 -5.46
CA TYR A 113 48.72 -9.46 -5.32
C TYR A 113 48.85 -10.07 -3.92
N THR A 114 49.77 -9.56 -3.09
CA THR A 114 49.94 -9.99 -1.70
C THR A 114 48.72 -9.72 -0.81
N LEU A 115 47.94 -8.68 -1.11
CA LEU A 115 46.67 -8.42 -0.43
C LEU A 115 45.58 -9.41 -0.88
N VAL A 116 45.53 -9.71 -2.17
CA VAL A 116 44.53 -10.64 -2.72
C VAL A 116 44.79 -12.07 -2.23
N THR A 117 46.06 -12.50 -2.17
CA THR A 117 46.41 -13.84 -1.65
C THR A 117 46.02 -13.99 -0.18
N SER A 118 46.28 -12.99 0.66
CA SER A 118 45.89 -13.04 2.07
C SER A 118 44.36 -13.07 2.25
N ILE A 119 43.61 -12.28 1.47
CA ILE A 119 42.15 -12.34 1.47
C ILE A 119 41.65 -13.71 1.02
N LEU A 120 42.19 -14.28 -0.06
CA LEU A 120 41.80 -15.59 -0.56
C LEU A 120 42.09 -16.71 0.45
N GLN A 121 43.23 -16.63 1.15
CA GLN A 121 43.60 -17.59 2.18
C GLN A 121 42.70 -17.51 3.42
N ILE A 122 42.30 -16.30 3.83
CA ILE A 122 41.31 -16.12 4.90
C ILE A 122 39.94 -16.63 4.46
N ARG A 123 39.50 -16.30 3.23
CA ARG A 123 38.22 -16.73 2.67
C ARG A 123 38.13 -18.25 2.51
N SER A 124 39.21 -18.91 2.06
CA SER A 124 39.23 -20.36 1.92
C SER A 124 39.18 -21.05 3.29
N THR A 125 39.92 -20.52 4.28
CA THR A 125 39.87 -21.00 5.66
C THR A 125 38.47 -20.80 6.27
N GLN A 126 37.81 -19.67 5.99
CA GLN A 126 36.46 -19.39 6.46
C GLN A 126 35.41 -20.25 5.76
N ALA A 127 35.55 -20.51 4.45
CA ALA A 127 34.65 -21.40 3.71
C ALA A 127 34.67 -22.82 4.30
N VAL A 128 35.85 -23.34 4.64
CA VAL A 128 36.02 -24.64 5.33
C VAL A 128 35.38 -24.63 6.73
N ARG A 129 35.50 -23.53 7.48
CA ARG A 129 34.81 -23.39 8.78
C ARG A 129 33.29 -23.33 8.63
N ASN A 130 32.78 -22.58 7.66
CA ASN A 130 31.35 -22.46 7.40
C ASN A 130 30.73 -23.77 6.93
N THR A 131 31.47 -24.64 6.22
CA THR A 131 31.03 -26.02 5.95
C THR A 131 30.98 -26.90 7.20
N GLY A 132 31.69 -26.54 8.27
CA GLY A 132 31.67 -27.25 9.56
C GLY A 132 30.66 -26.70 10.58
N VAL A 133 30.16 -25.48 10.38
CA VAL A 133 28.98 -24.98 11.12
C VAL A 133 27.77 -25.62 10.46
N GLY A 134 27.37 -26.78 11.00
CA GLY A 134 26.10 -27.40 10.68
C GLY A 134 25.01 -26.33 10.72
N ILE A 135 24.32 -26.18 9.60
CA ILE A 135 23.15 -25.33 9.43
C ILE A 135 22.26 -25.59 10.64
N LEU A 136 22.01 -24.55 11.45
CA LEU A 136 21.04 -24.61 12.54
C LEU A 136 19.73 -25.11 11.93
N ASP A 137 19.37 -26.36 12.21
CA ASP A 137 18.15 -26.99 11.77
C ASP A 137 16.99 -26.29 12.50
N PRO A 138 16.19 -25.46 11.82
CA PRO A 138 15.13 -24.72 12.48
C PRO A 138 13.93 -25.60 12.85
N LEU A 139 14.02 -26.93 12.66
CA LEU A 139 12.97 -27.91 12.93
C LEU A 139 13.36 -29.01 13.93
N GLN A 140 14.46 -28.83 14.68
CA GLN A 140 14.63 -29.60 15.92
C GLN A 140 13.71 -29.02 17.01
N PRO A 141 12.98 -29.86 17.77
CA PRO A 141 12.09 -29.38 18.84
C PRO A 141 12.84 -28.64 19.95
#